data_AF-R7BNI9-F1
#
_entry.id   AF-R7BNI9-F1
#
_cell.length_a   1.000
_cell.length_b   1.000
_cell.length_c   1.000
_cell.angle_alpha   90.00
_cell.angle_beta   90.00
_cell.angle_gamma   90.00
#
_symmetry.space_group_name_H-M   'P 1'
#
loop_
_entity.id
_entity.type
_entity.pdbx_description
1 polymer ?
#
loop_
_entity_poly.entity_id
_entity_poly.type
_entity_poly.pdbx_seq_one_letter_code
_entity_poly.pdbx_strand_id
1 'polypeptide(L)'
;MAVIIFFALHTVFSICMAVLKLTHRLKSRNMTLPTACLLPVCGMITALVDEWQVRHGCLGVRKVDDYTQLQGDEAWHREIVGTYDDALTVPLEEAMTVNDSHVSRKLMMKLLHTSPENYVELLKKVTTSDDVELTHYATTAMMEIQSDYERKIGELLDRVERTPDDVSVLMQCTSRLKAYIDSGLISDTILMQYRLRLDEILSALCPLVPDAVRFEYECIENRIMLEKYEGIDKRLAALERKYPEDGRVYMLYVQYYYSTHSGGKIEDTLRRMKERGVYLDSAGKEWLQVWT
;
A
#
# COMPACT_ATOMS: atom_id res chain seq x y z
N MET A 1 20.38 -4.28 -54.53
CA MET A 1 19.95 -5.67 -54.33
C MET A 1 19.95 -6.07 -52.85
N ALA A 2 21.09 -6.04 -52.14
CA ALA A 2 21.17 -6.47 -50.73
C ALA A 2 20.22 -5.70 -49.77
N VAL A 3 20.07 -4.38 -49.94
CA VAL A 3 19.19 -3.54 -49.09
C VAL A 3 17.71 -3.90 -49.28
N ILE A 4 17.28 -4.21 -50.50
CA ILE A 4 15.89 -4.58 -50.81
C ILE A 4 15.56 -5.95 -50.22
N ILE A 5 16.50 -6.90 -50.29
CA ILE A 5 16.38 -8.21 -49.67
C ILE A 5 16.25 -8.07 -48.15
N PHE A 6 17.01 -7.16 -47.54
CA PHE A 6 16.96 -6.91 -46.10
C PHE A 6 15.59 -6.38 -45.64
N PHE A 7 15.02 -5.39 -46.35
CA PHE A 7 13.67 -4.89 -46.05
C PHE A 7 12.58 -5.95 -46.26
N ALA A 8 12.70 -6.77 -47.32
CA ALA A 8 11.77 -7.87 -47.55
C ALA A 8 11.80 -8.88 -46.39
N LEU A 9 12.99 -9.27 -45.93
CA LEU A 9 13.18 -10.19 -44.81
C LEU A 9 12.60 -9.63 -43.50
N HIS A 10 12.82 -8.32 -43.25
CA HIS A 10 12.23 -7.63 -42.11
C HIS A 10 10.69 -7.65 -42.15
N THR A 11 10.09 -7.34 -43.31
CA THR A 11 8.62 -7.35 -43.44
C THR A 11 8.00 -8.73 -43.18
N VAL A 12 8.63 -9.80 -43.70
CA VAL A 12 8.19 -11.18 -43.46
C VAL A 12 8.27 -11.52 -41.97
N PHE A 13 9.34 -11.11 -41.28
CA PHE A 13 9.53 -11.36 -39.86
C PHE A 13 8.53 -10.59 -38.99
N SER A 14 8.25 -9.32 -39.31
CA SER A 14 7.24 -8.52 -38.62
C SER A 14 5.83 -9.13 -38.76
N ILE A 15 5.50 -9.65 -39.95
CA ILE A 15 4.22 -10.35 -40.19
C ILE A 15 4.17 -11.65 -39.37
N CYS A 16 5.26 -12.42 -39.34
CA CYS A 16 5.34 -13.65 -38.54
C CYS A 16 5.10 -13.38 -37.03
N MET A 17 5.73 -12.34 -36.47
CA MET A 17 5.53 -11.93 -35.08
C MET A 17 4.08 -11.49 -34.80
N ALA A 18 3.44 -10.80 -35.74
CA ALA A 18 2.03 -10.42 -35.62
C ALA A 18 1.10 -11.65 -35.61
N VAL A 19 1.35 -12.65 -36.46
CA VAL A 19 0.60 -13.92 -36.49
C VAL A 19 0.79 -14.73 -35.20
N LEU A 20 2.02 -14.80 -34.68
CA LEU A 20 2.32 -15.45 -33.39
C LEU A 20 1.61 -14.78 -32.21
N LYS A 21 1.39 -13.46 -32.28
CA LYS A 21 0.59 -12.73 -31.29
C LYS A 21 -0.91 -13.01 -31.43
N LEU A 22 -1.45 -12.98 -32.65
CA LEU A 22 -2.85 -13.28 -32.94
C LEU A 22 -3.24 -14.72 -32.53
N THR A 23 -2.27 -15.63 -32.55
CA THR A 23 -2.44 -17.02 -32.09
C THR A 23 -2.23 -17.21 -30.58
N HIS A 24 -2.11 -16.13 -29.80
CA HIS A 24 -1.99 -16.13 -28.33
C HIS A 24 -0.82 -16.95 -27.76
N ARG A 25 0.16 -17.31 -28.59
CA ARG A 25 1.32 -18.13 -28.20
C ARG A 25 2.43 -17.32 -27.52
N LEU A 26 2.38 -16.00 -27.61
CA LEU A 26 3.32 -15.07 -26.97
C LEU A 26 2.74 -14.56 -25.64
N LYS A 27 3.49 -14.76 -24.56
CA LYS A 27 3.11 -14.41 -23.18
C LYS A 27 3.48 -12.96 -22.80
N SER A 28 4.13 -12.19 -23.69
CA SER A 28 4.62 -10.85 -23.38
C SER A 28 3.51 -9.79 -23.36
N ARG A 29 3.57 -8.92 -22.35
CA ARG A 29 2.55 -7.92 -22.04
C ARG A 29 2.80 -6.64 -22.84
N ASN A 30 2.11 -6.53 -23.98
CA ASN A 30 1.74 -5.34 -24.78
C ASN A 30 2.68 -4.12 -24.99
N MET A 31 3.89 -4.04 -24.44
CA MET A 31 4.72 -2.82 -24.47
C MET A 31 6.07 -2.98 -25.19
N THR A 32 6.14 -3.83 -26.22
CA THR A 32 7.33 -3.94 -27.09
C THR A 32 7.02 -3.86 -28.59
N LEU A 33 5.74 -3.80 -28.99
CA LEU A 33 5.33 -3.84 -30.41
C LEU A 33 5.63 -2.57 -31.21
N PRO A 34 5.38 -1.35 -30.70
CA PRO A 34 5.69 -0.15 -31.49
C PRO A 34 7.19 -0.03 -31.73
N THR A 35 7.98 -0.31 -30.71
CA THR A 35 9.44 -0.21 -30.71
C THR A 35 10.09 -1.25 -31.64
N ALA A 36 9.52 -2.45 -31.73
CA ALA A 36 10.03 -3.51 -32.59
C ALA A 36 9.82 -3.25 -34.09
N CYS A 37 8.73 -2.56 -34.46
CA CYS A 37 8.43 -2.24 -35.86
C CYS A 37 9.18 -1.02 -36.40
N LEU A 38 9.60 -0.09 -35.53
CA LEU A 38 10.22 1.18 -35.92
C LEU A 38 11.73 1.10 -36.17
N LEU A 39 12.41 0.05 -35.69
CA LEU A 39 13.87 -0.08 -35.76
C LEU A 39 14.30 -1.45 -36.32
N PRO A 40 14.72 -1.54 -37.59
CA PRO A 40 14.83 -2.80 -38.32
C PRO A 40 15.95 -3.77 -37.89
N VAL A 41 16.73 -3.42 -36.88
CA VAL A 41 17.78 -4.28 -36.31
C VAL A 41 17.66 -4.36 -34.78
N CYS A 42 17.47 -3.22 -34.13
CA CYS A 42 17.38 -3.15 -32.67
C CYS A 42 16.08 -3.77 -32.12
N GLY A 43 14.97 -3.66 -32.86
CA GLY A 43 13.66 -4.16 -32.44
C GLY A 43 13.60 -5.68 -32.24
N MET A 44 14.30 -6.42 -33.11
CA MET A 44 14.38 -7.88 -33.03
C MET A 44 15.18 -8.34 -31.81
N ILE A 45 16.29 -7.65 -31.50
CA ILE A 45 17.13 -7.96 -30.33
C ILE A 45 16.35 -7.69 -29.03
N THR A 46 15.62 -6.57 -28.95
CA THR A 46 14.82 -6.25 -27.76
C THR A 46 13.70 -7.27 -27.52
N ALA A 47 13.03 -7.75 -28.58
CA ALA A 47 11.97 -8.75 -28.45
C ALA A 47 12.51 -10.11 -27.98
N LEU A 48 13.67 -10.52 -28.50
CA LEU A 48 14.33 -11.77 -28.09
C LEU A 48 14.85 -11.70 -26.64
N VAL A 49 15.38 -10.55 -26.21
CA VAL A 49 15.82 -10.36 -24.82
C VAL A 49 14.64 -10.39 -23.85
N ASP A 50 13.52 -9.74 -24.19
CA ASP A 50 12.29 -9.76 -23.39
C ASP A 50 11.75 -11.19 -23.23
N GLU A 51 11.67 -11.95 -24.33
CA GLU A 51 11.20 -13.33 -24.29
C GLU A 51 12.17 -14.27 -23.57
N TRP A 52 13.48 -14.05 -23.70
CA TRP A 52 14.50 -14.78 -22.95
C TRP A 52 14.43 -14.49 -21.45
N GLN A 53 14.25 -13.22 -21.06
CA GLN A 53 14.07 -12.80 -19.67
C GLN A 53 12.81 -13.38 -19.03
N VAL A 54 11.69 -13.43 -19.77
CA VAL A 54 10.43 -14.04 -19.31
C VAL A 54 10.56 -15.55 -19.15
N ARG A 55 11.30 -16.23 -20.02
CA ARG A 55 11.48 -17.70 -19.96
C ARG A 55 12.53 -18.14 -18.94
N HIS A 56 13.58 -17.35 -18.72
CA HIS A 56 14.67 -17.69 -17.79
C HIS A 56 14.55 -17.01 -16.41
N GLY A 57 13.45 -16.31 -16.12
CA GLY A 57 13.11 -15.83 -14.78
C GLY A 57 14.09 -14.81 -14.18
N CYS A 58 14.93 -14.16 -15.01
CA CYS A 58 15.97 -13.23 -14.55
C CYS A 58 15.48 -11.80 -14.28
N LEU A 59 14.22 -11.47 -14.59
CA LEU A 59 13.55 -10.37 -13.89
C LEU A 59 12.97 -10.95 -12.62
N GLY A 60 13.70 -10.74 -11.52
CA GLY A 60 13.20 -10.96 -10.18
C GLY A 60 11.79 -10.39 -10.12
N VAL A 61 10.82 -11.29 -10.02
CA VAL A 61 9.43 -10.94 -9.74
C VAL A 61 9.51 -10.21 -8.41
N ARG A 62 9.48 -8.87 -8.48
CA ARG A 62 9.05 -8.07 -7.34
C ARG A 62 7.73 -8.69 -6.93
N LYS A 63 7.75 -9.34 -5.77
CA LYS A 63 6.54 -9.90 -5.17
C LYS A 63 5.51 -8.79 -5.12
N VAL A 64 4.28 -9.20 -5.41
CA VAL A 64 3.08 -8.36 -5.50
C VAL A 64 2.76 -7.61 -4.19
N ASP A 65 3.50 -7.89 -3.12
CA ASP A 65 3.44 -7.16 -1.85
C ASP A 65 4.00 -5.71 -1.90
N ASP A 66 4.64 -5.30 -3.01
CA ASP A 66 5.28 -3.97 -3.16
C ASP A 66 4.42 -2.96 -3.95
N TYR A 67 3.15 -3.28 -4.21
CA TYR A 67 2.19 -2.39 -4.91
C TYR A 67 1.00 -1.96 -4.05
N THR A 68 0.89 -2.40 -2.80
CA THR A 68 -0.20 -2.03 -1.88
C THR A 68 -0.17 -0.57 -1.41
N GLN A 69 0.68 0.28 -1.98
CA GLN A 69 0.76 1.71 -1.63
C GLN A 69 0.49 2.68 -2.79
N LEU A 70 -0.01 2.23 -3.93
CA LEU A 70 -0.45 3.14 -4.99
C LEU A 70 -1.84 2.75 -5.48
N GLN A 71 -2.77 3.69 -5.35
CA GLN A 71 -4.17 3.68 -5.81
C GLN A 71 -5.15 2.84 -4.96
N GLY A 72 -5.49 3.40 -3.79
CA GLY A 72 -6.56 2.92 -2.92
C GLY A 72 -7.99 3.27 -3.36
N ASP A 73 -8.22 4.16 -4.34
CA ASP A 73 -9.59 4.58 -4.68
C ASP A 73 -10.00 4.46 -6.16
N GLU A 74 -9.08 4.57 -7.13
CA GLU A 74 -9.51 4.73 -8.55
C GLU A 74 -9.52 3.44 -9.40
N ALA A 75 -8.79 2.39 -8.99
CA ALA A 75 -8.52 1.27 -9.89
C ALA A 75 -9.67 0.23 -9.98
N TRP A 76 -10.54 0.16 -8.96
CA TRP A 76 -11.52 -0.94 -8.85
C TRP A 76 -12.95 -0.59 -9.24
N HIS A 77 -13.26 0.69 -9.49
CA HIS A 77 -14.56 1.07 -10.05
C HIS A 77 -14.83 0.48 -11.45
N ARG A 78 -13.81 -0.05 -12.13
CA ARG A 78 -13.92 -0.44 -13.54
C ARG A 78 -14.01 -1.94 -13.80
N GLU A 79 -13.58 -2.80 -12.88
CA GLU A 79 -13.37 -4.23 -13.23
C GLU A 79 -14.48 -5.19 -12.78
N ILE A 80 -15.46 -4.76 -11.98
CA ILE A 80 -16.56 -5.64 -11.54
C ILE A 80 -17.81 -5.55 -12.45
N VAL A 81 -17.95 -4.52 -13.29
CA VAL A 81 -19.12 -4.34 -14.16
C VAL A 81 -18.79 -4.78 -15.58
N GLY A 82 -18.65 -6.09 -15.74
CA GLY A 82 -18.33 -6.72 -17.01
C GLY A 82 -19.29 -7.84 -17.39
N THR A 83 -20.56 -7.82 -16.97
CA THR A 83 -21.61 -8.61 -17.66
C THR A 83 -23.02 -8.13 -17.29
N TYR A 84 -23.71 -7.64 -18.33
CA TYR A 84 -25.14 -7.30 -18.44
C TYR A 84 -25.65 -6.04 -17.73
N ASP A 85 -25.86 -5.02 -18.57
CA ASP A 85 -26.83 -3.91 -18.56
C ASP A 85 -26.20 -2.52 -18.41
N ASP A 86 -26.28 -1.75 -19.50
CA ASP A 86 -25.73 -0.39 -19.70
C ASP A 86 -26.57 0.70 -18.98
N ALA A 87 -27.26 0.34 -17.90
CA ALA A 87 -28.09 1.24 -17.12
C ALA A 87 -27.58 1.29 -15.67
N LEU A 88 -26.82 2.35 -15.37
CA LEU A 88 -26.31 2.73 -14.05
C LEU A 88 -25.14 1.89 -13.53
N THR A 89 -23.91 2.29 -13.88
CA THR A 89 -22.71 1.89 -13.14
C THR A 89 -22.72 2.59 -11.79
N VAL A 90 -23.34 1.96 -10.79
CA VAL A 90 -23.40 2.44 -9.42
C VAL A 90 -22.19 1.90 -8.64
N PRO A 91 -21.45 2.72 -7.87
CA PRO A 91 -20.40 2.26 -6.97
C PRO A 91 -20.88 1.12 -6.07
N LEU A 92 -19.99 0.20 -5.69
CA LEU A 92 -20.37 -0.95 -4.87
C LEU A 92 -21.01 -0.53 -3.55
N GLU A 93 -20.52 0.54 -2.93
CA GLU A 93 -21.11 1.09 -1.70
C GLU A 93 -22.56 1.54 -1.93
N GLU A 94 -22.82 2.23 -3.03
CA GLU A 94 -24.14 2.74 -3.36
C GLU A 94 -25.06 1.56 -3.75
N ALA A 95 -24.58 0.59 -4.54
CA ALA A 95 -25.32 -0.61 -4.92
C ALA A 95 -25.70 -1.49 -3.72
N MET A 96 -24.84 -1.58 -2.70
CA MET A 96 -25.13 -2.29 -1.46
C MET A 96 -26.03 -1.49 -0.49
N THR A 97 -26.13 -0.17 -0.69
CA THR A 97 -27.04 0.72 0.07
C THR A 97 -28.41 0.86 -0.61
N VAL A 98 -28.58 0.39 -1.86
CA VAL A 98 -29.89 0.35 -2.55
C VAL A 98 -30.85 -0.57 -1.79
N ASN A 99 -32.13 -0.18 -1.73
CA ASN A 99 -33.19 -0.81 -0.94
C ASN A 99 -33.68 -2.18 -1.49
N ASP A 100 -32.84 -2.93 -2.20
CA ASP A 100 -33.11 -4.30 -2.63
C ASP A 100 -32.19 -5.27 -1.87
N SER A 101 -32.74 -5.89 -0.82
CA SER A 101 -32.03 -6.83 0.05
C SER A 101 -31.47 -8.04 -0.70
N HIS A 102 -32.13 -8.50 -1.76
CA HIS A 102 -31.67 -9.65 -2.54
C HIS A 102 -30.41 -9.31 -3.35
N VAL A 103 -30.38 -8.12 -3.96
CA VAL A 103 -29.20 -7.61 -4.67
C VAL A 103 -28.03 -7.40 -3.71
N SER A 104 -28.27 -6.73 -2.58
CA SER A 104 -27.23 -6.44 -1.58
C SER A 104 -26.61 -7.71 -0.99
N ARG A 105 -27.41 -8.74 -0.69
CA ARG A 105 -26.89 -10.04 -0.21
C ARG A 105 -26.07 -10.77 -1.27
N LYS A 106 -26.50 -10.75 -2.53
CA LYS A 106 -25.74 -11.36 -3.64
C LYS A 106 -24.39 -10.67 -3.85
N LEU A 107 -24.36 -9.34 -3.73
CA LEU A 107 -23.11 -8.57 -3.80
C LEU A 107 -22.21 -8.86 -2.60
N MET A 108 -22.77 -8.95 -1.39
CA MET A 108 -22.03 -9.36 -0.19
C MET A 108 -21.36 -10.72 -0.38
N MET A 109 -22.10 -11.74 -0.85
CA MET A 109 -21.51 -13.06 -1.10
C MET A 109 -20.34 -13.02 -2.08
N LYS A 110 -20.43 -12.19 -3.14
CA LYS A 110 -19.30 -12.00 -4.06
C LYS A 110 -18.12 -11.32 -3.38
N LEU A 111 -18.37 -10.30 -2.57
CA LEU A 111 -17.33 -9.58 -1.81
C LEU A 111 -16.57 -10.53 -0.89
N LEU A 112 -17.28 -11.38 -0.14
CA LEU A 112 -16.69 -12.37 0.77
C LEU A 112 -15.76 -13.38 0.06
N HIS A 113 -15.96 -13.63 -1.23
CA HIS A 113 -15.12 -14.53 -2.02
C HIS A 113 -13.93 -13.86 -2.71
N THR A 114 -13.85 -12.52 -2.73
CA THR A 114 -12.88 -11.80 -3.57
C THR A 114 -11.71 -11.20 -2.79
N SER A 115 -11.95 -10.73 -1.55
CA SER A 115 -10.98 -10.34 -0.50
C SER A 115 -11.67 -9.33 0.43
N PRO A 116 -12.43 -9.77 1.45
CA PRO A 116 -13.22 -8.88 2.30
C PRO A 116 -12.36 -7.89 3.11
N GLU A 117 -11.07 -8.17 3.31
CA GLU A 117 -10.10 -7.31 3.99
C GLU A 117 -9.87 -5.96 3.30
N ASN A 118 -10.14 -5.85 2.00
CA ASN A 118 -10.02 -4.60 1.26
C ASN A 118 -11.25 -3.69 1.40
N TYR A 119 -12.32 -4.19 2.02
CA TYR A 119 -13.63 -3.54 2.09
C TYR A 119 -14.09 -3.32 3.53
N VAL A 120 -13.16 -3.17 4.49
CA VAL A 120 -13.49 -3.03 5.92
C VAL A 120 -14.47 -1.87 6.18
N GLU A 121 -14.30 -0.72 5.52
CA GLU A 121 -15.21 0.41 5.71
C GLU A 121 -16.63 0.11 5.22
N LEU A 122 -16.75 -0.55 4.07
CA LEU A 122 -18.03 -1.00 3.54
C LEU A 122 -18.67 -2.05 4.46
N LEU A 123 -17.91 -3.03 4.93
CA LEU A 123 -18.39 -4.04 5.89
C LEU A 123 -18.92 -3.39 7.17
N LYS A 124 -18.19 -2.41 7.74
CA LYS A 124 -18.66 -1.63 8.89
C LYS A 124 -19.97 -0.91 8.59
N LYS A 125 -20.08 -0.21 7.46
CA LYS A 125 -21.32 0.47 7.06
C LYS A 125 -22.49 -0.50 6.94
N VAL A 126 -22.22 -1.70 6.43
CA VAL A 126 -23.24 -2.75 6.29
C VAL A 126 -23.74 -3.27 7.64
N THR A 127 -22.92 -3.27 8.70
CA THR A 127 -23.37 -3.69 10.04
C THR A 127 -24.49 -2.83 10.63
N THR A 128 -24.74 -1.64 10.07
CA THR A 128 -25.84 -0.76 10.47
C THR A 128 -27.05 -0.86 9.53
N SER A 129 -27.11 -1.87 8.66
CA SER A 129 -28.24 -2.12 7.77
C SER A 129 -29.44 -2.70 8.53
N ASP A 130 -30.66 -2.38 8.07
CA ASP A 130 -31.90 -2.99 8.54
C ASP A 130 -32.00 -4.48 8.20
N ASP A 131 -31.21 -4.97 7.24
CA ASP A 131 -31.18 -6.36 6.84
C ASP A 131 -30.32 -7.21 7.79
N VAL A 132 -30.97 -7.99 8.65
CA VAL A 132 -30.33 -8.85 9.65
C VAL A 132 -29.34 -9.84 9.02
N GLU A 133 -29.65 -10.38 7.84
CA GLU A 133 -28.79 -11.37 7.17
C GLU A 133 -27.52 -10.72 6.64
N LEU A 134 -27.67 -9.53 6.05
CA LEU A 134 -26.56 -8.74 5.54
C LEU A 134 -25.62 -8.26 6.67
N THR A 135 -26.21 -7.78 7.77
CA THR A 135 -25.49 -7.42 9.00
C THR A 135 -24.75 -8.63 9.59
N HIS A 136 -25.38 -9.81 9.60
CA HIS A 136 -24.73 -11.04 10.05
C HIS A 136 -23.51 -11.40 9.18
N TYR A 137 -23.64 -11.35 7.85
CA TYR A 137 -22.53 -11.63 6.94
C TYR A 137 -21.36 -10.67 7.13
N ALA A 138 -21.63 -9.37 7.21
CA ALA A 138 -20.58 -8.37 7.43
C ALA A 138 -19.87 -8.58 8.78
N THR A 139 -20.64 -8.84 9.83
CA THR A 139 -20.11 -9.08 11.18
C THR A 139 -19.22 -10.32 11.22
N THR A 140 -19.68 -11.44 10.65
CA THR A 140 -18.92 -12.69 10.59
C THR A 140 -17.62 -12.49 9.81
N ALA A 141 -17.67 -11.81 8.65
CA ALA A 141 -16.47 -11.53 7.86
C ALA A 141 -15.46 -10.64 8.61
N MET A 142 -15.94 -9.59 9.29
CA MET A 142 -15.07 -8.73 10.10
C MET A 142 -14.41 -9.52 11.25
N MET A 143 -15.16 -10.39 11.91
CA MET A 143 -14.62 -11.25 12.98
C MET A 143 -13.57 -12.24 12.44
N GLU A 144 -13.80 -12.83 11.26
CA GLU A 144 -12.83 -13.71 10.61
C GLU A 144 -11.54 -12.97 10.25
N ILE A 145 -11.64 -11.75 9.70
CA ILE A 145 -10.46 -10.93 9.37
C ILE A 145 -9.69 -10.55 10.65
N GLN A 146 -10.38 -10.09 11.70
CA GLN A 146 -9.76 -9.80 12.99
C GLN A 146 -9.04 -11.03 13.55
N SER A 147 -9.72 -12.19 13.59
CA SER A 147 -9.14 -13.43 14.10
C SER A 147 -7.88 -13.84 13.33
N ASP A 148 -7.85 -13.67 12.01
CA ASP A 148 -6.65 -13.94 11.21
C ASP A 148 -5.49 -12.99 11.53
N TYR A 149 -5.76 -11.69 11.72
CA TYR A 149 -4.75 -10.73 12.19
C TYR A 149 -4.18 -11.15 13.54
N GLU A 150 -5.05 -11.42 14.52
CA GLU A 150 -4.66 -11.71 15.89
C GLU A 150 -3.87 -13.01 15.99
N ARG A 151 -4.28 -14.05 15.26
CA ARG A 151 -3.55 -15.31 15.17
C ARG A 151 -2.15 -15.10 14.59
N LYS A 152 -2.03 -14.40 13.45
CA LYS A 152 -0.73 -14.13 12.79
C LYS A 152 0.17 -13.26 13.67
N ILE A 153 -0.39 -12.28 14.36
CA ILE A 153 0.37 -11.44 15.29
C ILE A 153 0.85 -12.28 16.48
N GLY A 154 -0.01 -13.13 17.06
CA GLY A 154 0.37 -14.06 18.13
C GLY A 154 1.52 -14.98 17.73
N GLU A 155 1.43 -15.61 16.56
CA GLU A 155 2.51 -16.47 16.02
C GLU A 155 3.84 -15.72 15.84
N LEU A 156 3.79 -14.44 15.44
CA LEU A 156 4.98 -13.60 15.30
C LEU A 156 5.54 -13.18 16.66
N LEU A 157 4.71 -12.81 17.62
CA LEU A 157 5.13 -12.45 18.98
C LEU A 157 5.80 -13.63 19.68
N ASP A 158 5.21 -14.82 19.59
CA ASP A 158 5.79 -16.08 20.07
C ASP A 158 7.17 -16.36 19.45
N ARG A 159 7.39 -15.96 18.20
CA ARG A 159 8.70 -16.09 17.54
C ARG A 159 9.67 -15.04 18.04
N VAL A 160 9.23 -13.79 18.23
CA VAL A 160 10.06 -12.73 18.84
C VAL A 160 10.55 -13.17 20.22
N GLU A 161 9.71 -13.78 21.05
CA GLU A 161 10.13 -14.27 22.37
C GLU A 161 11.24 -15.34 22.29
N ARG A 162 11.19 -16.22 21.28
CA ARG A 162 12.20 -17.28 21.08
C ARG A 162 13.48 -16.76 20.42
N THR A 163 13.37 -15.73 19.59
CA THR A 163 14.48 -15.13 18.83
C THR A 163 14.38 -13.60 18.88
N PRO A 164 14.71 -12.98 20.04
CA PRO A 164 14.44 -11.56 20.28
C PRO A 164 15.24 -10.61 19.38
N ASP A 165 16.41 -11.04 18.91
CA ASP A 165 17.29 -10.23 18.05
C ASP A 165 17.15 -10.57 16.55
N ASP A 166 16.17 -11.41 16.16
CA ASP A 166 15.92 -11.70 14.76
C ASP A 166 15.20 -10.54 14.08
N VAL A 167 16.00 -9.70 13.39
CA VAL A 167 15.55 -8.53 12.62
C VAL A 167 14.42 -8.88 11.64
N SER A 168 14.47 -10.04 10.99
CA SER A 168 13.45 -10.44 10.02
C SER A 168 12.10 -10.68 10.70
N VAL A 169 12.11 -11.32 11.87
CA VAL A 169 10.89 -11.58 12.65
C VAL A 169 10.34 -10.27 13.21
N LEU A 170 11.19 -9.41 13.76
CA LEU A 170 10.79 -8.09 14.26
C LEU A 170 10.16 -7.24 13.15
N MET A 171 10.77 -7.16 11.97
CA MET A 171 10.21 -6.42 10.82
C MET A 171 8.85 -6.97 10.37
N GLN A 172 8.69 -8.30 10.31
CA GLN A 172 7.40 -8.93 10.00
C GLN A 172 6.35 -8.60 11.05
N CYS A 173 6.72 -8.65 12.33
CA CYS A 173 5.85 -8.29 13.44
C CYS A 173 5.43 -6.82 13.38
N THR A 174 6.37 -5.89 13.19
CA THR A 174 6.11 -4.46 12.98
C THR A 174 5.12 -4.25 11.84
N SER A 175 5.37 -4.86 10.67
CA SER A 175 4.48 -4.71 9.52
C SER A 175 3.07 -5.22 9.81
N ARG A 176 2.93 -6.33 10.54
CA ARG A 176 1.62 -6.92 10.80
C ARG A 176 0.83 -6.20 11.88
N LEU A 177 1.52 -5.72 12.92
CA LEU A 177 0.94 -4.84 13.93
C LEU A 177 0.43 -3.55 13.30
N LYS A 178 1.25 -2.90 12.44
CA LYS A 178 0.84 -1.70 11.71
C LYS A 178 -0.39 -1.95 10.84
N ALA A 179 -0.37 -3.01 10.03
CA ALA A 179 -1.53 -3.35 9.19
C ALA A 179 -2.81 -3.55 10.01
N TYR A 180 -2.74 -4.14 11.21
CA TYR A 180 -3.92 -4.29 12.05
C TYR A 180 -4.37 -2.97 12.69
N ILE A 181 -3.44 -2.15 13.16
CA ILE A 181 -3.72 -0.80 13.71
C ILE A 181 -4.39 0.08 12.64
N ASP A 182 -3.87 0.04 11.41
CA ASP A 182 -4.33 0.89 10.30
C ASP A 182 -5.57 0.31 9.60
N SER A 183 -5.98 -0.93 9.92
CA SER A 183 -7.14 -1.59 9.31
C SER A 183 -8.48 -0.94 9.65
N GLY A 184 -8.53 -0.17 10.73
CA GLY A 184 -9.76 0.35 11.31
C GLY A 184 -10.66 -0.71 11.96
N LEU A 185 -10.30 -2.00 11.98
CA LEU A 185 -11.19 -3.06 12.48
C LEU A 185 -11.43 -2.99 14.00
N ILE A 186 -10.53 -2.39 14.75
CA ILE A 186 -10.48 -2.46 16.21
C ILE A 186 -10.95 -1.15 16.86
N SER A 187 -11.51 -1.26 18.07
CA SER A 187 -11.87 -0.12 18.90
C SER A 187 -10.63 0.57 19.47
N ASP A 188 -10.77 1.83 19.88
CA ASP A 188 -9.67 2.63 20.43
C ASP A 188 -8.94 1.95 21.61
N THR A 189 -9.69 1.27 22.49
CA THR A 189 -9.10 0.55 23.62
C THR A 189 -8.17 -0.58 23.16
N ILE A 190 -8.60 -1.37 22.18
CA ILE A 190 -7.80 -2.47 21.62
C ILE A 190 -6.65 -1.90 20.79
N LEU A 191 -6.88 -0.82 20.05
CA LEU A 191 -5.89 -0.09 19.28
C LEU A 191 -4.71 0.34 20.16
N MET A 192 -4.97 0.89 21.34
CA MET A 192 -3.91 1.26 22.29
C MET A 192 -3.07 0.07 22.74
N GLN A 193 -3.67 -1.10 22.96
CA GLN A 193 -2.92 -2.31 23.33
C GLN A 193 -1.96 -2.75 22.21
N TYR A 194 -2.42 -2.70 20.96
CA TYR A 194 -1.56 -3.04 19.81
C TYR A 194 -0.49 -1.97 19.55
N ARG A 195 -0.77 -0.69 19.80
CA ARG A 195 0.26 0.36 19.78
C ARG A 195 1.34 0.15 20.83
N LEU A 196 0.98 -0.29 22.05
CA LEU A 196 1.96 -0.63 23.08
C LEU A 196 2.86 -1.78 22.65
N ARG A 197 2.30 -2.85 22.07
CA ARG A 197 3.08 -3.95 21.49
C ARG A 197 3.98 -3.45 20.35
N LEU A 198 3.47 -2.58 19.48
CA LEU A 198 4.27 -1.99 18.40
C LEU A 198 5.44 -1.15 18.95
N ASP A 199 5.24 -0.40 20.05
CA ASP A 199 6.31 0.35 20.72
C ASP A 199 7.40 -0.57 21.26
N GLU A 200 7.04 -1.72 21.86
CA GLU A 200 7.99 -2.73 22.33
C GLU A 200 8.82 -3.30 21.18
N ILE A 201 8.17 -3.73 20.09
CA ILE A 201 8.83 -4.30 18.92
C ILE A 201 9.74 -3.26 18.23
N LEU A 202 9.28 -2.02 18.05
CA LEU A 202 10.09 -0.94 17.46
C LEU A 202 11.28 -0.57 18.35
N SER A 203 11.10 -0.60 19.67
CA SER A 203 12.20 -0.33 20.61
C SER A 203 13.29 -1.39 20.55
N ALA A 204 12.95 -2.65 20.28
CA ALA A 204 13.91 -3.72 20.02
C ALA A 204 14.53 -3.62 18.61
N LEU A 205 13.74 -3.23 17.60
CA LEU A 205 14.18 -3.20 16.20
C LEU A 205 15.12 -2.02 15.88
N CYS A 206 14.80 -0.80 16.31
CA CYS A 206 15.56 0.41 15.94
C CYS A 206 17.08 0.30 16.23
N PRO A 207 17.53 -0.22 17.39
CA PRO A 207 18.97 -0.39 17.66
C PRO A 207 19.67 -1.40 16.75
N LEU A 208 18.95 -2.42 16.24
CA LEU A 208 19.49 -3.47 15.39
C LEU A 208 19.65 -3.00 13.93
N VAL A 209 18.86 -2.02 13.50
CA VAL A 209 18.88 -1.47 12.12
C VAL A 209 18.98 0.06 12.12
N PRO A 210 20.08 0.66 12.63
CA PRO A 210 20.21 2.11 12.82
C PRO A 210 20.21 2.92 11.50
N ASP A 211 20.47 2.27 10.36
CA ASP A 211 20.42 2.91 9.04
C ASP A 211 19.01 2.95 8.46
N ALA A 212 18.09 2.12 8.96
CA ALA A 212 16.70 2.08 8.52
C ALA A 212 15.86 3.16 9.22
N VAL A 213 16.09 4.43 8.84
CA VAL A 213 15.43 5.61 9.44
C VAL A 213 13.90 5.53 9.47
N ARG A 214 13.30 4.78 8.54
CA ARG A 214 11.86 4.50 8.51
C ARG A 214 11.35 4.05 9.89
N PHE A 215 12.03 3.11 10.55
CA PHE A 215 11.57 2.58 11.83
C PHE A 215 11.67 3.60 12.97
N GLU A 216 12.61 4.54 12.88
CA GLU A 216 12.70 5.65 13.83
C GLU A 216 11.51 6.61 13.68
N TYR A 217 11.09 6.92 12.45
CA TYR A 217 9.86 7.68 12.20
C TYR A 217 8.64 6.97 12.77
N GLU A 218 8.46 5.68 12.46
CA GLU A 218 7.34 4.88 12.95
C GLU A 218 7.31 4.80 14.49
N CYS A 219 8.48 4.74 15.12
CA CYS A 219 8.63 4.72 16.58
C CYS A 219 8.17 6.03 17.20
N ILE A 220 8.61 7.17 16.66
CA ILE A 220 8.21 8.50 17.14
C ILE A 220 6.71 8.71 16.93
N GLU A 221 6.18 8.41 15.75
CA GLU A 221 4.74 8.51 15.44
C GLU A 221 3.91 7.71 16.44
N ASN A 222 4.26 6.45 16.66
CA ASN A 222 3.54 5.58 17.57
C ASN A 222 3.62 6.07 19.03
N ARG A 223 4.77 6.60 19.45
CA ARG A 223 4.94 7.18 20.80
C ARG A 223 4.16 8.46 21.01
N ILE A 224 4.04 9.31 19.98
CA ILE A 224 3.14 10.48 20.02
C ILE A 224 1.69 10.02 20.21
N MET A 225 1.25 9.00 19.45
CA MET A 225 -0.09 8.43 19.57
C MET A 225 -0.37 7.75 20.91
N LEU A 226 0.67 7.26 21.59
CA LEU A 226 0.61 6.71 22.94
C LEU A 226 0.77 7.78 24.04
N GLU A 227 0.91 9.05 23.68
CA GLU A 227 1.24 10.16 24.60
C GLU A 227 2.55 9.95 25.40
N LYS A 228 3.46 9.11 24.89
CA LYS A 228 4.78 8.82 25.48
C LYS A 228 5.83 9.79 24.93
N TYR A 229 5.84 11.00 25.47
CA TYR A 229 6.70 12.10 24.95
C TYR A 229 8.17 12.05 25.38
N GLU A 230 8.56 11.13 26.25
CA GLU A 230 9.91 11.06 26.79
C GLU A 230 10.97 10.86 25.69
N GLY A 231 11.89 11.82 25.58
CA GLY A 231 13.02 11.77 24.64
C GLY A 231 12.67 11.98 23.16
N ILE A 232 11.41 12.28 22.82
CA ILE A 232 11.00 12.56 21.43
C ILE A 232 11.73 13.79 20.88
N ASP A 233 11.86 14.85 21.69
CA ASP A 233 12.58 16.06 21.34
C ASP A 233 14.03 15.80 20.92
N LYS A 234 14.74 14.94 21.67
CA LYS A 234 16.12 14.55 21.39
C LYS A 234 16.22 13.70 20.12
N ARG A 235 15.29 12.76 19.92
CA ARG A 235 15.22 11.91 18.72
C ARG A 235 14.94 12.75 17.47
N LEU A 236 13.97 13.67 17.52
CA LEU A 236 13.68 14.60 16.44
C LEU A 236 14.88 15.50 16.12
N ALA A 237 15.57 16.02 17.14
CA ALA A 237 16.77 16.84 16.92
C ALA A 237 17.93 16.04 16.28
N ALA A 238 18.05 14.75 16.60
CA ALA A 238 19.00 13.86 15.94
C ALA A 238 18.62 13.60 14.47
N LEU A 239 17.33 13.40 14.19
CA LEU A 239 16.80 13.24 12.83
C LEU A 239 16.99 14.51 12.00
N GLU A 240 16.66 15.69 12.52
CA GLU A 240 16.85 16.96 11.80
C GLU A 240 18.33 17.20 11.47
N ARG A 241 19.24 16.80 12.36
CA ARG A 241 20.68 16.92 12.10
C ARG A 241 21.15 15.98 10.98
N LYS A 242 20.60 14.76 10.92
CA LYS A 242 21.01 13.73 9.95
C LYS A 242 20.31 13.90 8.60
N TYR A 243 19.06 14.35 8.61
CA TYR A 243 18.17 14.49 7.45
C TYR A 243 17.46 15.87 7.45
N PRO A 244 18.21 16.98 7.34
CA PRO A 244 17.65 18.32 7.41
C PRO A 244 16.68 18.68 6.28
N GLU A 245 16.73 17.95 5.16
CA GLU A 245 15.90 18.17 3.97
C GLU A 245 14.67 17.23 3.92
N ASP A 246 14.48 16.36 4.91
CA ASP A 246 13.34 15.43 4.93
C ASP A 246 12.12 16.10 5.59
N GLY A 247 11.11 16.41 4.78
CA GLY A 247 9.85 17.01 5.21
C GLY A 247 9.16 16.26 6.36
N ARG A 248 9.32 14.94 6.44
CA ARG A 248 8.70 14.12 7.49
C ARG A 248 9.20 14.49 8.87
N VAL A 249 10.45 14.92 9.00
CA VAL A 249 11.00 15.39 10.28
C VAL A 249 10.21 16.59 10.81
N TYR A 250 9.90 17.54 9.93
CA TYR A 250 9.13 18.74 10.28
C TYR A 250 7.67 18.42 10.55
N MET A 251 7.08 17.50 9.79
CA MET A 251 5.73 17.00 10.05
C MET A 251 5.62 16.37 11.43
N LEU A 252 6.61 15.57 11.86
CA LEU A 252 6.65 14.98 13.20
C LEU A 252 6.87 16.02 14.30
N TYR A 253 7.68 17.04 14.06
CA TYR A 253 7.77 18.17 15.00
C TYR A 253 6.41 18.84 15.21
N VAL A 254 5.69 19.13 14.12
CA VAL A 254 4.36 19.75 14.21
C VAL A 254 3.38 18.82 14.92
N GLN A 255 3.36 17.53 14.59
CA GLN A 255 2.50 16.55 15.27
C GLN A 255 2.82 16.47 16.77
N TYR A 256 4.10 16.42 17.13
CA TYR A 256 4.55 16.40 18.53
C TYR A 256 4.14 17.67 19.28
N TYR A 257 4.33 18.85 18.68
CA TYR A 257 3.96 20.13 19.30
C TYR A 257 2.46 20.35 19.37
N TYR A 258 1.71 19.80 18.42
CA TYR A 258 0.25 19.77 18.49
C TYR A 258 -0.22 18.93 19.68
N SER A 259 0.27 17.69 19.82
CA SER A 259 -0.08 16.81 20.95
C SER A 259 0.34 17.37 22.32
N THR A 260 1.43 18.13 22.38
CA THR A 260 1.93 18.78 23.60
C THR A 260 1.43 20.23 23.78
N HIS A 261 0.43 20.66 23.01
CA HIS A 261 -0.22 21.98 23.11
C HIS A 261 0.77 23.17 23.02
N SER A 262 1.83 23.02 22.23
CA SER A 262 2.92 23.98 22.08
C SER A 262 2.80 24.77 20.75
N GLY A 263 1.72 25.55 20.60
CA GLY A 263 1.38 26.26 19.35
C GLY A 263 2.50 27.13 18.77
N GLY A 264 3.19 27.92 19.60
CA GLY A 264 4.30 28.77 19.12
C GLY A 264 5.45 27.98 18.48
N LYS A 265 5.70 26.74 18.95
CA LYS A 265 6.73 25.88 18.36
C LYS A 265 6.32 25.31 17.00
N ILE A 266 5.02 25.23 16.71
CA ILE A 266 4.49 24.83 15.40
C ILE A 266 4.84 25.93 14.39
N GLU A 267 4.50 27.18 14.68
CA GLU A 267 4.84 28.32 13.82
C GLU A 267 6.35 28.41 13.54
N ASP A 268 7.16 28.25 14.58
CA ASP A 268 8.62 28.22 14.45
C ASP A 268 9.09 27.09 13.54
N THR A 269 8.49 25.90 13.65
CA THR A 269 8.87 24.73 12.85
C THR A 269 8.50 24.91 11.39
N LEU A 270 7.29 25.42 11.10
CA LEU A 270 6.83 25.69 9.75
C LEU A 270 7.68 26.77 9.07
N ARG A 271 8.05 27.82 9.82
CA ARG A 271 8.97 28.85 9.34
C ARG A 271 10.35 28.28 9.03
N ARG A 272 10.96 27.51 9.94
CA ARG A 272 12.27 26.86 9.70
C ARG A 272 12.23 25.95 8.47
N MET A 273 11.17 25.18 8.29
CA MET A 273 10.97 24.32 7.13
C MET A 273 10.93 25.13 5.82
N LYS A 274 10.18 26.24 5.80
CA LYS A 274 10.08 27.15 4.64
C LYS A 274 11.41 27.84 4.34
N GLU A 275 12.10 28.36 5.36
CA GLU A 275 13.40 29.04 5.21
C GLU A 275 14.50 28.13 4.65
N ARG A 276 14.46 26.84 4.99
CA ARG A 276 15.38 25.83 4.47
C ARG A 276 15.05 25.35 3.05
N GLY A 277 13.85 25.64 2.55
CA GLY A 277 13.44 25.17 1.23
C GLY A 277 13.18 23.66 1.16
N VAL A 278 12.76 23.06 2.27
CA VAL A 278 12.49 21.62 2.37
C VAL A 278 11.46 21.19 1.32
N TYR A 279 11.81 20.16 0.55
CA TYR A 279 10.91 19.63 -0.46
C TYR A 279 9.75 18.86 0.18
N LEU A 280 8.54 19.18 -0.27
CA LEU A 280 7.31 18.46 0.07
C LEU A 280 6.74 17.84 -1.21
N ASP A 281 6.36 16.57 -1.12
CA ASP A 281 5.57 15.89 -2.13
C ASP A 281 4.12 16.41 -2.14
N SER A 282 3.25 15.82 -2.97
CA SER A 282 1.86 16.26 -3.07
C SER A 282 1.12 16.16 -1.74
N ALA A 283 1.29 15.04 -1.03
CA ALA A 283 0.68 14.80 0.27
C ALA A 283 1.21 15.78 1.34
N GLY A 284 2.52 16.04 1.37
CA GLY A 284 3.13 17.02 2.26
C GLY A 284 2.65 18.45 2.01
N LYS A 285 2.36 18.81 0.75
CA LYS A 285 1.78 20.12 0.42
C LYS A 285 0.34 20.25 0.90
N GLU A 286 -0.48 19.22 0.72
CA GLU A 286 -1.86 19.19 1.26
C GLU A 286 -1.85 19.28 2.78
N TRP A 287 -0.95 18.53 3.43
CA TRP A 287 -0.74 18.63 4.87
C TRP A 287 -0.37 20.06 5.30
N LEU A 288 0.54 20.73 4.57
CA LEU A 288 0.96 22.09 4.90
C LEU A 288 -0.18 23.13 4.79
N GLN A 289 -1.16 22.90 3.89
CA GLN A 289 -2.33 23.78 3.75
C GLN A 289 -3.22 23.78 5.00
N VAL A 290 -3.23 22.69 5.78
CA VAL A 290 -4.00 22.63 7.04
C VAL A 290 -3.42 23.59 8.09
N TRP A 291 -2.12 23.92 7.98
CA TRP A 291 -1.38 24.70 8.98
C TRP A 291 -1.01 26.11 8.53
N THR A 292 -1.36 26.53 7.30
CA THR A 292 -1.04 27.86 6.75
C THR A 292 -2.32 28.63 6.47
#